data_AF-M3FLL4-F1
#
_entry.id   AF-M3FLL4-F1
#
_cell.length_a   1.000
_cell.length_b   1.000
_cell.length_c   1.000
_cell.angle_alpha   90.00
_cell.angle_beta   90.00
_cell.angle_gamma   90.00
#
_symmetry.space_group_name_H-M   'P 1'
#
loop_
_entity.id
_entity.type
_entity.pdbx_description
1 polymer ?
#
loop_
_entity_poly.entity_id
_entity_poly.type
_entity_poly.pdbx_seq_one_letter_code
_entity_poly.pdbx_strand_id
1 'polypeptide(L)'
;MLGHTLFHTDSVGVLHYHQHAAEGTGGLLGAKETSLLVTALFLRAAGLEWGEQGDVWGQIEARRPLPEDVSPDQVSRMADTLRRLLTLDAGPTLTDGPLVPLGNWVTGMERGGRTLADAARAGSLQLGLRGILARHVLFHWDRMGFTTRQQAIWARAARETVLGS
;
A
#
# COMPACT_ATOMS: atom_id res chain seq x y z
N MET A 1 15.09 -13.79 8.36
CA MET A 1 13.86 -13.41 9.09
C MET A 1 13.20 -12.14 8.51
N LEU A 2 13.25 -11.93 7.18
CA LEU A 2 12.87 -10.65 6.53
C LEU A 2 11.39 -10.26 6.72
N GLY A 3 10.49 -11.23 6.59
CA GLY A 3 9.05 -10.99 6.76
C GLY A 3 8.68 -10.50 8.16
N HIS A 4 9.37 -10.97 9.20
CA HIS A 4 9.13 -10.55 10.58
C HIS A 4 9.54 -9.09 10.81
N THR A 5 10.73 -8.70 10.34
CA THR A 5 11.21 -7.31 10.47
C THR A 5 10.29 -6.32 9.74
N LEU A 6 9.84 -6.67 8.53
CA LEU A 6 8.91 -5.84 7.78
C LEU A 6 7.55 -5.74 8.48
N PHE A 7 7.00 -6.86 8.96
CA PHE A 7 5.75 -6.86 9.72
C PHE A 7 5.83 -5.98 10.98
N HIS A 8 6.93 -6.08 11.73
CA HIS A 8 7.15 -5.26 12.92
C HIS A 8 7.22 -3.77 12.57
N THR A 9 8.01 -3.41 11.54
CA THR A 9 8.16 -2.03 11.06
C THR A 9 6.81 -1.44 10.67
N ASP A 10 6.01 -2.19 9.92
CA ASP A 10 4.69 -1.73 9.51
C ASP A 10 3.73 -1.59 10.71
N SER A 11 3.77 -2.54 11.65
CA SER A 11 2.90 -2.51 12.84
C SER A 11 3.18 -1.29 13.74
N VAL A 12 4.45 -0.93 13.92
CA VAL A 12 4.84 0.27 14.68
C VAL A 12 4.34 1.53 13.97
N GLY A 13 4.48 1.59 12.65
CA GLY A 13 3.97 2.70 11.84
C GLY A 13 2.46 2.89 11.93
N VAL A 14 1.69 1.80 11.83
CA VAL A 14 0.22 1.80 12.01
C VAL A 14 -0.15 2.33 13.40
N LEU A 15 0.52 1.87 14.45
CA LEU A 15 0.25 2.33 15.82
C LEU A 15 0.51 3.84 15.96
N HIS A 16 1.66 4.32 15.47
CA HIS A 16 2.01 5.73 15.54
C HIS A 16 1.01 6.59 14.76
N TYR A 17 0.57 6.13 13.58
CA TYR A 17 -0.47 6.81 12.81
C TYR A 17 -1.77 6.95 13.61
N HIS A 18 -2.25 5.88 14.23
CA HIS A 18 -3.48 5.92 15.03
C HIS A 18 -3.37 6.80 16.28
N GLN A 19 -2.19 6.83 16.92
CA GLN A 19 -1.92 7.72 18.05
C GLN A 19 -2.01 9.19 17.63
N HIS A 20 -1.31 9.58 16.55
CA HIS A 20 -1.38 10.95 16.02
C HIS A 20 -2.81 11.33 15.59
N ALA A 21 -3.55 10.40 14.98
CA ALA A 21 -4.93 10.65 14.59
C ALA A 21 -5.85 10.86 15.81
N ALA A 22 -5.61 10.17 16.93
CA ALA A 22 -6.38 10.32 18.16
C ALA A 22 -6.05 11.61 18.92
N GLU A 23 -4.81 12.10 18.82
CA GLU A 23 -4.35 13.33 19.45
C GLU A 23 -4.89 14.61 18.78
N GLY A 24 -5.57 14.49 17.64
CA GLY A 24 -6.24 15.61 16.98
C GLY A 24 -5.27 16.64 16.37
N THR A 25 -3.99 16.30 16.24
CA THR A 25 -3.01 17.11 15.51
C THR A 25 -3.42 17.14 14.04
N GLY A 26 -4.09 18.21 13.63
CA GLY A 26 -4.64 18.37 12.28
C GLY A 26 -3.55 18.29 11.20
N GLY A 27 -3.89 17.72 10.05
CA GLY A 27 -3.07 17.76 8.83
C GLY A 27 -2.66 16.41 8.24
N LEU A 28 -2.90 15.29 8.93
CA LEU A 28 -2.64 13.96 8.37
C LEU A 28 -3.73 13.53 7.37
N LEU A 29 -3.32 12.77 6.35
CA LEU A 29 -4.23 12.09 5.45
C LEU A 29 -5.12 11.11 6.21
N GLY A 30 -6.31 10.84 5.68
CA GLY A 30 -7.19 9.80 6.21
C GLY A 30 -6.51 8.42 6.19
N ALA A 31 -7.07 7.47 6.96
CA ALA A 31 -6.45 6.16 7.15
C ALA A 31 -6.28 5.40 5.84
N LYS A 32 -7.24 5.56 4.91
CA LYS A 32 -7.23 4.86 3.63
C LYS A 32 -6.22 5.46 2.67
N GLU A 33 -6.17 6.79 2.59
CA GLU A 33 -5.22 7.55 1.79
C GLU A 33 -3.78 7.32 2.28
N THR A 34 -3.56 7.33 3.60
CA THR A 34 -2.27 7.02 4.22
C THR A 34 -1.83 5.59 3.88
N SER A 35 -2.72 4.61 4.08
CA SER A 35 -2.46 3.20 3.75
C SER A 35 -2.07 3.01 2.28
N LEU A 36 -2.79 3.64 1.36
CA LEU A 36 -2.46 3.60 -0.06
C LEU A 36 -1.14 4.26 -0.40
N LEU A 37 -0.85 5.41 0.20
CA LEU A 37 0.42 6.10 -0.02
C LEU A 37 1.60 5.24 0.44
N VAL A 38 1.53 4.72 1.67
CA VAL A 38 2.58 3.87 2.25
C VAL A 38 2.79 2.61 1.41
N THR A 39 1.70 1.95 1.01
CA THR A 39 1.79 0.73 0.18
C THR A 39 2.31 1.04 -1.23
N ALA A 40 1.91 2.15 -1.85
CA ALA A 40 2.45 2.56 -3.15
C ALA A 40 3.96 2.83 -3.11
N LEU A 41 4.43 3.56 -2.09
CA LEU A 41 5.85 3.81 -1.86
C LEU A 41 6.63 2.51 -1.62
N PHE A 42 6.06 1.58 -0.85
CA PHE A 42 6.61 0.25 -0.63
C PHE A 42 6.76 -0.56 -1.92
N LEU A 43 5.73 -0.58 -2.79
CA LEU A 43 5.79 -1.28 -4.08
C LEU A 43 6.82 -0.65 -5.02
N ARG A 44 6.90 0.68 -5.09
CA ARG A 44 7.94 1.38 -5.87
C ARG A 44 9.34 1.10 -5.34
N ALA A 45 9.52 1.10 -4.03
CA ALA A 45 10.81 0.78 -3.42
C ALA A 45 11.23 -0.69 -3.62
N ALA A 46 10.28 -1.60 -3.86
CA ALA A 46 10.56 -2.95 -4.32
C ALA A 46 10.98 -3.03 -5.81
N GLY A 47 11.05 -1.89 -6.51
CA GLY A 47 11.51 -1.80 -7.89
C GLY A 47 10.46 -2.27 -8.91
N LEU A 48 9.18 -2.29 -8.55
CA LEU A 48 8.12 -2.67 -9.48
C LEU A 48 7.80 -1.54 -10.46
N GLU A 49 7.84 -1.87 -11.74
CA GLU A 49 7.31 -1.00 -12.79
C GLU A 49 5.80 -0.81 -12.65
N TRP A 50 5.24 0.23 -13.26
CA TRP A 50 3.81 0.58 -13.12
C TRP A 50 2.88 -0.61 -13.36
N GLY A 51 3.05 -1.34 -14.47
CA GLY A 51 2.25 -2.54 -14.76
C GLY A 51 2.42 -3.67 -13.72
N GLU A 52 3.62 -3.85 -13.17
CA GLU A 52 3.87 -4.87 -12.14
C GLU A 52 3.22 -4.51 -10.80
N GLN A 53 3.08 -3.23 -10.48
CA GLN A 53 2.26 -2.79 -9.35
C GLN A 53 0.79 -3.16 -9.60
N GLY A 54 0.31 -3.02 -10.84
CA GLY A 54 -1.00 -3.47 -11.28
C GLY A 54 -1.24 -4.96 -11.03
N ASP A 55 -0.24 -5.79 -11.32
CA ASP A 55 -0.28 -7.23 -11.03
C ASP A 55 -0.39 -7.51 -9.53
N VAL A 56 0.28 -6.72 -8.67
CA VAL A 56 0.14 -6.85 -7.21
C VAL A 56 -1.30 -6.55 -6.79
N TRP A 57 -1.90 -5.48 -7.30
CA TRP A 57 -3.31 -5.15 -7.03
C TRP A 57 -4.26 -6.23 -7.53
N GLY A 58 -4.02 -6.79 -8.73
CA GLY A 58 -4.80 -7.92 -9.25
C GLY A 58 -4.65 -9.19 -8.43
N GLN A 59 -3.48 -9.44 -7.85
CA GLN A 59 -3.27 -10.52 -6.90
C GLN A 59 -4.03 -10.33 -5.58
N ILE A 60 -4.22 -9.08 -5.14
CA ILE A 60 -5.02 -8.77 -3.96
C ILE A 60 -6.51 -8.95 -4.30
N GLU A 61 -6.96 -8.43 -5.44
CA GLU A 61 -8.33 -8.61 -5.94
C GLU A 61 -8.71 -10.09 -6.10
N ALA A 62 -7.82 -10.93 -6.64
CA ALA A 62 -8.05 -12.36 -6.75
C ALA A 62 -8.30 -13.05 -5.39
N ARG A 63 -7.75 -12.49 -4.30
CA ARG A 63 -7.95 -12.97 -2.91
C ARG A 63 -9.12 -12.28 -2.21
N ARG A 64 -9.62 -11.17 -2.76
CA ARG A 64 -10.69 -10.31 -2.26
C ARG A 64 -11.56 -9.91 -3.44
N PRO A 65 -12.32 -10.85 -4.03
CA PRO A 65 -13.10 -10.57 -5.23
C PRO A 65 -14.14 -9.48 -4.95
N LEU A 66 -14.38 -8.63 -5.96
CA LEU A 66 -15.38 -7.57 -5.87
C LEU A 66 -16.77 -8.20 -5.67
N PRO A 67 -17.53 -7.80 -4.64
CA PRO A 67 -18.91 -8.24 -4.47
C PRO A 67 -19.79 -7.83 -5.66
N GLU A 68 -20.75 -8.69 -6.04
CA GLU A 68 -21.64 -8.48 -7.20
C GLU A 68 -22.48 -7.20 -7.12
N ASP A 69 -22.74 -6.71 -5.90
CA ASP A 69 -23.53 -5.52 -5.64
C ASP A 69 -22.73 -4.21 -5.74
N VAL A 70 -21.42 -4.28 -6.01
CA VAL A 70 -20.59 -3.10 -6.27
C VAL A 70 -20.56 -2.82 -7.78
N SER A 71 -21.09 -1.66 -8.18
CA SER A 71 -21.06 -1.23 -9.57
C SER A 71 -19.62 -0.90 -10.04
N PRO A 72 -19.20 -1.34 -11.24
CA PRO A 72 -17.96 -0.90 -11.88
C PRO A 72 -17.83 0.63 -11.96
N ASP A 73 -18.92 1.38 -12.13
CA ASP A 73 -18.91 2.85 -12.18
C ASP A 73 -18.44 3.46 -10.84
N GLN A 74 -18.74 2.80 -9.72
CA GLN A 74 -18.25 3.23 -8.41
C GLN A 74 -16.74 3.13 -8.33
N VAL A 75 -16.17 2.06 -8.87
CA VAL A 75 -14.73 1.80 -8.91
C VAL A 75 -14.05 2.81 -9.85
N SER A 76 -14.60 3.00 -11.06
CA SER A 76 -14.05 3.91 -12.07
C SER A 76 -13.98 5.36 -11.56
N ARG A 77 -14.94 5.81 -10.75
CA ARG A 77 -14.91 7.15 -10.13
C ARG A 77 -13.76 7.36 -9.14
N MET A 78 -13.17 6.28 -8.60
CA MET A 78 -12.03 6.36 -7.70
C MET A 78 -10.69 6.49 -8.45
N ALA A 79 -10.66 6.20 -9.75
CA ALA A 79 -9.44 5.99 -10.52
C ALA A 79 -8.52 7.22 -10.55
N ASP A 80 -9.04 8.42 -10.77
CA ASP A 80 -8.18 9.62 -10.87
C ASP A 80 -7.57 10.01 -9.53
N THR A 81 -8.33 9.86 -8.43
CA THR A 81 -7.81 10.10 -7.07
C THR A 81 -6.77 9.04 -6.71
N LEU A 82 -7.01 7.78 -7.04
CA LEU A 82 -6.03 6.72 -6.86
C LEU A 82 -4.78 6.94 -7.70
N ARG A 83 -4.91 7.39 -8.95
CA ARG A 83 -3.76 7.63 -9.81
C ARG A 83 -2.84 8.68 -9.20
N ARG A 84 -3.41 9.76 -8.67
CA ARG A 84 -2.65 10.78 -7.94
C ARG A 84 -1.91 10.20 -6.74
N LEU A 85 -2.57 9.41 -5.89
CA LEU A 85 -1.91 8.80 -4.72
C LEU A 85 -0.82 7.79 -5.11
N LEU A 86 -1.09 6.93 -6.08
CA LEU A 86 -0.18 5.88 -6.53
C LEU A 86 1.06 6.43 -7.28
N THR A 87 0.97 7.65 -7.82
CA THR A 87 2.07 8.31 -8.55
C THR A 87 2.70 9.47 -7.77
N LEU A 88 2.18 9.81 -6.59
CA LEU A 88 2.67 10.92 -5.79
C LEU A 88 4.14 10.72 -5.43
N ASP A 89 4.98 11.71 -5.77
CA ASP A 89 6.29 11.88 -5.15
C ASP A 89 6.10 12.54 -3.77
N ALA A 90 6.26 11.73 -2.73
CA ALA A 90 6.04 12.14 -1.35
C ALA A 90 7.31 12.66 -0.67
N GLY A 91 8.49 12.62 -1.31
CA GLY A 91 9.77 12.98 -0.70
C GLY A 91 9.76 14.36 -0.02
N PRO A 92 9.38 15.44 -0.72
CA PRO A 92 9.30 16.78 -0.14
C PRO A 92 8.27 16.90 0.99
N THR A 93 7.12 16.23 0.89
CA THR A 93 6.05 16.33 1.89
C THR A 93 6.32 15.49 3.14
N LEU A 94 7.17 14.46 3.04
CA LEU A 94 7.64 13.63 4.15
C LEU A 94 8.81 14.26 4.91
N THR A 95 9.53 15.23 4.32
CA THR A 95 10.71 15.87 4.91
C THR A 95 10.36 17.21 5.57
N ASP A 96 9.62 18.07 4.87
CA ASP A 96 9.31 19.43 5.34
C ASP A 96 7.81 19.78 5.22
N GLY A 97 6.95 18.78 5.06
CA GLY A 97 5.52 18.97 4.79
C GLY A 97 4.56 18.31 5.77
N PRO A 98 3.27 18.24 5.42
CA PRO A 98 2.23 17.70 6.30
C PRO A 98 2.35 16.20 6.57
N LEU A 99 3.20 15.48 5.83
CA LEU A 99 3.40 14.04 5.98
C LEU A 99 4.64 13.68 6.81
N VAL A 100 5.34 14.66 7.37
CA VAL A 100 6.51 14.45 8.26
C VAL A 100 6.27 13.38 9.34
N PRO A 101 5.10 13.30 10.02
CA PRO A 101 4.88 12.24 11.01
C PRO A 101 4.94 10.81 10.44
N LEU A 102 4.74 10.64 9.13
CA LEU A 102 4.81 9.35 8.44
C LEU A 102 6.24 8.99 7.99
N GLY A 103 7.20 9.93 8.03
CA GLY A 103 8.51 9.80 7.41
C GLY A 103 9.29 8.56 7.84
N ASN A 104 9.34 8.27 9.14
CA ASN A 104 10.03 7.09 9.68
C ASN A 104 9.37 5.79 9.23
N TRP A 105 8.02 5.76 9.20
CA TRP A 105 7.28 4.58 8.75
C TRP A 105 7.51 4.32 7.28
N VAL A 106 7.36 5.34 6.43
CA VAL A 106 7.61 5.25 4.99
C VAL A 106 9.04 4.78 4.72
N THR A 107 10.04 5.40 5.36
CA THR A 107 11.46 5.02 5.19
C THR A 107 11.70 3.55 5.54
N GLY A 108 11.09 3.07 6.63
CA GLY A 108 11.16 1.66 7.03
C GLY A 108 10.50 0.72 6.02
N MET A 109 9.33 1.09 5.51
CA MET A 109 8.60 0.33 4.50
C MET A 109 9.40 0.26 3.20
N GLU A 110 9.94 1.38 2.71
CA GLU A 110 10.77 1.41 1.51
C GLU A 110 12.04 0.56 1.66
N ARG A 111 12.69 0.60 2.83
CA ARG A 111 13.82 -0.28 3.12
C ARG A 111 13.42 -1.74 3.05
N GLY A 112 12.26 -2.09 3.58
CA GLY A 112 11.66 -3.42 3.45
C GLY A 112 11.44 -3.83 2.00
N GLY A 113 10.87 -2.93 1.19
CA GLY A 113 10.64 -3.14 -0.25
C GLY A 113 11.94 -3.44 -0.99
N ARG A 114 12.97 -2.61 -0.81
CA ARG A 114 14.31 -2.83 -1.39
C ARG A 114 14.91 -4.17 -0.96
N THR A 115 14.80 -4.51 0.32
CA THR A 115 15.33 -5.77 0.86
C THR A 115 14.60 -6.99 0.26
N LEU A 116 13.29 -6.91 0.03
CA LEU A 116 12.54 -7.95 -0.67
C LEU A 116 12.98 -8.07 -2.14
N ALA A 117 13.23 -6.94 -2.82
CA ALA A 117 13.74 -6.96 -4.19
C ALA A 117 15.10 -7.66 -4.29
N ASP A 118 16.02 -7.39 -3.36
CA ASP A 118 17.33 -8.04 -3.31
C ASP A 118 17.19 -9.54 -3.04
N ALA A 119 16.31 -9.93 -2.12
CA ALA A 119 16.02 -11.33 -1.84
C ALA A 119 15.40 -12.04 -3.06
N ALA A 120 14.59 -11.35 -3.86
CA ALA A 120 14.00 -11.86 -5.10
C ALA A 120 15.08 -12.12 -6.15
N ARG A 121 16.01 -11.17 -6.34
CA ARG A 121 17.17 -11.30 -7.25
C ARG A 121 18.07 -12.47 -6.84
N ALA A 122 18.20 -12.72 -5.54
CA ALA A 122 18.93 -13.86 -5.00
C ALA A 122 18.16 -15.21 -5.11
N GLY A 123 16.95 -15.24 -5.67
CA GLY A 123 16.16 -16.47 -5.85
C GLY A 123 15.61 -17.07 -4.54
N SER A 124 15.59 -16.29 -3.45
CA SER A 124 15.26 -16.78 -2.10
C SER A 124 13.78 -16.68 -1.74
N LEU A 125 12.92 -16.22 -2.66
CA LEU A 125 11.49 -15.98 -2.42
C LEU A 125 10.62 -17.06 -3.07
N GLN A 126 10.15 -18.03 -2.29
CA GLN A 126 9.31 -19.13 -2.78
C GLN A 126 8.00 -18.68 -3.46
N LEU A 127 7.37 -17.61 -2.95
CA LEU A 127 6.12 -17.05 -3.50
C LEU A 127 6.35 -16.00 -4.59
N GLY A 128 7.62 -15.71 -4.93
CA GLY A 128 8.00 -14.56 -5.75
C GLY A 128 7.75 -13.22 -5.06
N LEU A 129 8.33 -12.15 -5.64
CA LEU A 129 8.26 -10.80 -5.08
C LEU A 129 6.82 -10.29 -5.02
N ARG A 130 6.10 -10.28 -6.16
CA ARG A 130 4.72 -9.79 -6.27
C ARG A 130 3.75 -10.49 -5.30
N GLY A 131 3.91 -11.80 -5.10
CA GLY A 131 3.09 -12.57 -4.16
C GLY A 131 3.33 -12.22 -2.70
N ILE A 132 4.59 -11.95 -2.32
CA ILE A 132 4.94 -11.50 -0.96
C ILE A 132 4.45 -10.07 -0.73
N LEU A 133 4.60 -9.18 -1.71
CA LEU A 133 4.11 -7.81 -1.63
C LEU A 133 2.58 -7.77 -1.47
N ALA A 134 1.83 -8.51 -2.30
CA ALA A 134 0.38 -8.63 -2.20
C ALA A 134 -0.08 -9.12 -0.83
N ARG A 135 0.60 -10.15 -0.29
CA ARG A 135 0.32 -10.67 1.04
C ARG A 135 0.61 -9.64 2.14
N HIS A 136 1.70 -8.88 2.01
CA HIS A 136 2.04 -7.86 2.98
C HIS A 136 1.01 -6.72 3.00
N VAL A 137 0.57 -6.25 1.82
CA VAL A 137 -0.48 -5.24 1.69
C VAL A 137 -1.78 -5.70 2.35
N LEU A 138 -2.19 -6.96 2.16
CA LEU A 138 -3.37 -7.51 2.85
C LEU A 138 -3.23 -7.44 4.37
N PHE A 139 -2.10 -7.89 4.92
CA PHE A 139 -1.87 -7.81 6.36
C PHE A 139 -1.80 -6.37 6.88
N HIS A 140 -1.24 -5.45 6.08
CA HIS A 140 -1.23 -4.02 6.39
C HIS A 140 -2.66 -3.46 6.44
N TRP A 141 -3.50 -3.81 5.47
CA TRP A 141 -4.92 -3.44 5.45
C TRP A 141 -5.71 -4.01 6.62
N ASP A 142 -5.44 -5.25 7.04
CA ASP A 142 -6.02 -5.84 8.24
C ASP A 142 -5.66 -4.99 9.48
N ARG A 143 -4.39 -4.57 9.61
CA ARG A 143 -3.92 -3.69 10.70
C ARG A 143 -4.53 -2.28 10.65
N MET A 144 -4.71 -1.73 9.45
CA MET A 144 -5.33 -0.41 9.22
C MET A 144 -6.87 -0.43 9.35
N GLY A 145 -7.46 -1.59 9.68
CA GLY A 145 -8.90 -1.72 9.93
C GLY A 145 -9.78 -1.76 8.67
N PHE A 146 -9.21 -2.13 7.51
CA PHE A 146 -10.00 -2.27 6.29
C PHE A 146 -10.90 -3.51 6.39
N THR A 147 -12.20 -3.34 6.09
CA THR A 147 -13.09 -4.48 5.93
C THR A 147 -12.77 -5.26 4.66
N THR A 148 -13.09 -6.55 4.59
CA THR A 148 -12.93 -7.38 3.36
C THR A 148 -13.53 -6.71 2.13
N ARG A 149 -14.70 -6.07 2.28
CA ARG A 149 -15.36 -5.31 1.21
C ARG A 149 -14.53 -4.10 0.76
N GLN A 150 -13.95 -3.35 1.70
CA GLN A 150 -13.06 -2.26 1.37
C GLN A 150 -11.81 -2.77 0.64
N GLN A 151 -11.18 -3.84 1.12
CA GLN A 151 -10.02 -4.45 0.47
C GLN A 151 -10.33 -4.81 -1.00
N ALA A 152 -11.49 -5.42 -1.26
CA ALA A 152 -11.94 -5.76 -2.61
C ALA A 152 -12.09 -4.52 -3.51
N ILE A 153 -12.82 -3.50 -3.04
CA ILE A 153 -13.07 -2.26 -3.80
C ILE A 153 -11.75 -1.54 -4.10
N TRP A 154 -10.87 -1.37 -3.11
CA TRP A 154 -9.62 -0.65 -3.28
C TRP A 154 -8.63 -1.41 -4.17
N ALA A 155 -8.56 -2.74 -4.06
CA ALA A 155 -7.71 -3.55 -4.93
C ALA A 155 -8.15 -3.46 -6.39
N ARG A 156 -9.46 -3.61 -6.65
CA ARG A 156 -10.04 -3.48 -7.99
C ARG A 156 -9.83 -2.07 -8.56
N ALA A 157 -10.06 -1.03 -7.77
CA ALA A 157 -9.86 0.35 -8.20
C ALA A 157 -8.38 0.67 -8.50
N ALA A 158 -7.45 0.19 -7.66
CA ALA A 158 -6.03 0.37 -7.89
C ALA A 158 -5.55 -0.41 -9.12
N ARG A 159 -6.05 -1.64 -9.32
CA ARG A 159 -5.78 -2.43 -10.53
C ARG A 159 -6.27 -1.72 -11.79
N GLU A 160 -7.52 -1.26 -11.83
CA GLU A 160 -8.07 -0.51 -12.97
C GLU A 160 -7.28 0.77 -13.25
N THR A 161 -6.89 1.47 -12.20
CA THR A 161 -6.10 2.70 -12.32
C THR A 161 -4.78 2.48 -13.05
N VAL A 162 -4.20 1.28 -12.87
CA VAL A 162 -2.89 0.91 -13.39
C VAL A 162 -2.98 0.21 -14.75
N LEU A 163 -3.87 -0.79 -14.87
CA LEU A 163 -3.97 -1.70 -16.00
C LEU A 163 -5.10 -1.37 -16.98
N GLY A 164 -5.97 -0.43 -16.63
CA GLY A 164 -7.24 -0.21 -17.32
C GLY A 164 -8.36 -1.14 -16.84
N SER A 165 -9.58 -0.81 -17.26
CA SER A 165 -10.82 -1.54 -16.95
C SER A 165 -10.85 -2.94 -17.54
#